data_AF-A0A433QXU8-F1
#
_entry.id   AF-A0A433QXU8-F1
#
_cell.length_a   1.000
_cell.length_b   1.000
_cell.length_c   1.000
_cell.angle_alpha   90.00
_cell.angle_beta   90.00
_cell.angle_gamma   90.00
#
_symmetry.space_group_name_H-M   'P 1'
#
loop_
_entity.id
_entity.type
_entity.pdbx_description
1 polymer ?
#
loop_
_entity_poly.entity_id
_entity_poly.type
_entity_poly.pdbx_seq_one_letter_code
_entity_poly.pdbx_strand_id
1 'polypeptide(L)'
;MPKDQRTPSPPQTPRSSPTSSPYLKTQEKPSDVQRRHLEQMSQAYRGDYSQGMLLLHAIRRNGKRTLTEQAIAETTNHILRIWEPNTEVDPARADALVKFVKFFVTKTQFPLEEMALEQAIIISCLNRSAVPVVCPVITLALATVYIDRLRKKYPTTQGASGCTQRLFLMSYIMAAKFIHASLGTLIASSTLLHNGHPIVRDRVKMAAAPSCLFTPMQTLASTTSLFASMLPRTTPQELHKMELEFLHFLDSDLTVHNASDLMGLWEKCVGIEQVVPFQRISISSLLADEAERMKVEDDDSGNEGDDEIEEVPSW
;
A
#
# COMPACT_ATOMS: atom_id res chain seq x y z
N MET A 1 -13.69 -0.36 83.88
CA MET A 1 -12.27 0.00 83.75
C MET A 1 -11.93 0.11 82.27
N PRO A 2 -11.58 1.30 81.76
CA PRO A 2 -11.19 1.47 80.36
C PRO A 2 -9.70 1.14 80.20
N LYS A 3 -9.36 0.36 79.17
CA LYS A 3 -7.98 0.09 78.77
C LYS A 3 -7.63 1.02 77.60
N ASP A 4 -6.74 1.97 77.87
CA ASP A 4 -6.08 2.80 76.88
C ASP A 4 -5.25 1.93 75.92
N GLN A 5 -5.56 2.00 74.62
CA GLN A 5 -4.69 1.51 73.56
C GLN A 5 -3.97 2.70 72.92
N ARG A 6 -2.68 2.82 73.26
CA ARG A 6 -1.75 3.74 72.59
C ARG A 6 -1.37 3.19 71.22
N THR A 7 -1.62 3.99 70.18
CA THR A 7 -1.11 3.81 68.83
C THR A 7 0.40 4.14 68.77
N PRO A 8 1.22 3.34 68.07
CA PRO A 8 2.63 3.64 67.86
C PRO A 8 2.81 4.60 66.67
N SER A 9 3.66 5.61 66.87
CA SER A 9 4.08 6.58 65.86
C SER A 9 4.93 5.93 64.75
N PRO A 10 4.87 6.40 63.50
CA PRO A 10 5.69 5.89 62.42
C PRO A 10 7.15 6.38 62.49
N PRO A 11 8.11 5.59 61.98
CA PRO A 11 9.52 5.94 61.99
C PRO A 11 9.83 7.05 60.98
N GLN A 12 10.48 8.10 61.44
CA GLN A 12 10.99 9.19 60.61
C GLN A 12 12.22 8.71 59.83
N THR A 13 12.11 8.70 58.50
CA THR A 13 13.23 8.43 57.58
C THR A 13 14.19 9.62 57.47
N PRO A 14 15.50 9.39 57.30
CA PRO A 14 16.51 10.45 57.21
C PRO A 14 16.38 11.22 55.89
N ARG A 15 16.49 12.56 56.00
CA ARG A 15 16.65 13.50 54.88
C ARG A 15 17.92 13.17 54.09
N SER A 16 17.76 12.75 52.85
CA SER A 16 18.83 12.72 51.84
C SER A 16 18.97 14.06 51.14
N SER A 17 20.22 14.38 50.84
CA SER A 17 20.76 15.62 50.27
C SER A 17 20.26 15.91 48.85
N PRO A 18 20.20 17.18 48.42
CA PRO A 18 19.85 17.54 47.05
C PRO A 18 21.03 17.29 46.12
N THR A 19 21.03 16.16 45.41
CA THR A 19 21.95 15.95 44.28
C THR A 19 21.38 16.68 43.07
N SER A 20 22.02 17.81 42.73
CA SER A 20 21.83 18.58 41.51
C SER A 20 22.09 17.70 40.28
N SER A 21 21.01 17.32 39.59
CA SER A 21 21.08 16.62 38.30
C SER A 21 20.99 17.62 37.15
N PRO A 22 22.02 17.76 36.29
CA PRO A 22 21.99 18.63 35.12
C PRO A 22 21.47 17.83 33.93
N TYR A 23 20.21 17.41 33.97
CA TYR A 23 19.51 16.94 32.77
C TYR A 23 18.52 18.01 32.32
N LEU A 24 19.04 19.02 31.62
CA LEU A 24 18.25 19.83 30.70
C LEU A 24 17.78 18.90 29.57
N LYS A 25 16.68 18.18 29.81
CA LYS A 25 15.88 17.59 28.73
C LYS A 25 15.37 18.76 27.90
N THR A 26 16.06 19.04 26.80
CA THR A 26 15.54 19.91 25.74
C THR A 26 14.17 19.38 25.37
N GLN A 27 13.11 20.06 25.81
CA GLN A 27 11.75 19.77 25.37
C GLN A 27 11.73 20.02 23.87
N GLU A 28 11.75 18.94 23.09
CA GLU A 28 11.45 19.04 21.66
C GLU A 28 10.10 19.72 21.52
N LYS A 29 10.03 20.76 20.68
CA LYS A 29 8.78 21.45 20.43
C LYS A 29 7.80 20.44 19.79
N PRO A 30 6.54 20.37 20.24
CA PRO A 30 5.54 19.45 19.67
C PRO A 30 5.42 19.51 18.14
N SER A 31 5.76 20.66 17.54
CA SER A 31 5.81 20.87 16.08
C SER A 31 6.82 19.97 15.36
N ASP A 32 7.97 19.70 15.97
CA ASP A 32 9.09 19.02 15.30
C ASP A 32 8.88 17.51 15.26
N VAL A 33 8.17 16.96 16.26
CA VAL A 33 7.73 15.56 16.28
C VAL A 33 6.70 15.32 15.17
N GLN A 34 5.68 16.19 15.08
CA GLN A 34 4.65 16.07 14.06
C GLN A 34 5.22 16.17 12.64
N ARG A 35 6.18 17.08 12.43
CA ARG A 35 6.87 17.21 11.14
C ARG A 35 7.63 15.94 10.77
N ARG A 36 8.41 15.38 11.70
CA ARG A 36 9.14 14.11 11.46
C ARG A 36 8.20 12.95 11.13
N HIS A 37 7.06 12.84 11.81
CA HIS A 37 6.06 11.80 11.49
C HIS A 37 5.49 11.96 10.08
N LEU A 38 5.22 13.20 9.66
CA LEU A 38 4.71 13.49 8.32
C LEU A 38 5.76 13.16 7.24
N GLU A 39 7.02 13.50 7.49
CA GLU A 39 8.15 13.18 6.60
C GLU A 39 8.35 11.67 6.49
N GLN A 40 8.31 10.93 7.60
CA GLN A 40 8.39 9.47 7.61
C GLN A 40 7.25 8.83 6.82
N MET A 41 6.01 9.30 7.01
CA MET A 41 4.87 8.78 6.26
C MET A 41 5.00 9.10 4.76
N SER A 42 5.40 10.33 4.42
CA SER A 42 5.65 10.71 3.03
C SER A 42 6.75 9.87 2.39
N GLN A 43 7.77 9.47 3.15
CA GLN A 43 8.85 8.61 2.66
C GLN A 43 8.39 7.16 2.47
N ALA A 44 7.61 6.60 3.40
CA ALA A 44 7.08 5.23 3.31
C ALA A 44 6.21 5.02 2.07
N TYR A 45 5.47 6.04 1.68
CA TYR A 45 4.61 6.04 0.49
C TYR A 45 5.23 6.76 -0.71
N ARG A 46 6.52 7.06 -0.66
CA ARG A 46 7.21 7.57 -1.83
C ARG A 46 7.20 6.47 -2.89
N GLY A 47 6.48 6.71 -3.98
CA GLY A 47 6.42 5.76 -5.08
C GLY A 47 7.82 5.46 -5.62
N ASP A 48 8.08 4.18 -5.82
CA ASP A 48 9.33 3.67 -6.37
C ASP A 48 9.05 2.98 -7.71
N TYR A 49 9.83 3.32 -8.74
CA TYR A 49 9.61 2.80 -10.09
C TYR A 49 9.79 1.27 -10.14
N SER A 50 10.81 0.72 -9.45
CA SER A 50 11.08 -0.72 -9.46
C SER A 50 9.94 -1.51 -8.78
N GLN A 51 9.42 -0.98 -7.67
CA GLN A 51 8.25 -1.53 -6.99
C GLN A 51 6.99 -1.41 -7.86
N GLY A 52 6.82 -0.28 -8.55
CA GLY A 52 5.74 -0.08 -9.52
C GLY A 52 5.75 -1.16 -10.60
N MET A 53 6.91 -1.46 -11.20
CA MET A 53 7.07 -2.49 -12.23
C MET A 53 6.75 -3.89 -11.71
N LEU A 54 7.25 -4.22 -10.52
CA LEU A 54 6.94 -5.50 -9.87
C LEU A 54 5.43 -5.67 -9.64
N LEU A 55 4.78 -4.64 -9.10
CA LEU A 55 3.34 -4.64 -8.84
C LEU A 55 2.54 -4.70 -10.13
N LEU A 56 2.91 -3.94 -11.16
CA LEU A 56 2.27 -3.98 -12.48
C LEU A 56 2.34 -5.39 -13.08
N HIS A 57 3.50 -6.04 -13.00
CA HIS A 57 3.67 -7.42 -13.46
C HIS A 57 2.74 -8.39 -12.70
N ALA A 58 2.69 -8.29 -11.37
CA ALA A 58 1.82 -9.12 -10.54
C ALA A 58 0.32 -8.89 -10.86
N ILE A 59 -0.09 -7.64 -11.06
CA ILE A 59 -1.47 -7.27 -11.43
C ILE A 59 -1.84 -7.82 -12.81
N ARG A 60 -0.95 -7.68 -13.80
CA ARG A 60 -1.14 -8.26 -15.15
C ARG A 60 -1.28 -9.77 -15.09
N ARG A 61 -0.44 -10.44 -14.31
CA ARG A 61 -0.48 -11.89 -14.12
C ARG A 61 -1.75 -12.37 -13.41
N ASN A 62 -2.33 -11.55 -12.52
CA ASN A 62 -3.64 -11.84 -11.95
C ASN A 62 -4.74 -11.87 -13.02
N GLY A 63 -4.56 -11.18 -14.16
CA GLY A 63 -5.45 -11.30 -15.32
C GLY A 63 -6.90 -10.91 -15.03
N LYS A 64 -7.10 -9.88 -14.22
CA LYS A 64 -8.43 -9.42 -13.74
C LYS A 64 -9.25 -10.49 -13.00
N ARG A 65 -8.64 -11.59 -12.54
CA ARG A 65 -9.33 -12.59 -11.71
C ARG A 65 -9.90 -11.91 -10.47
N THR A 66 -11.16 -12.19 -10.21
CA THR A 66 -11.86 -11.75 -9.01
C THR A 66 -11.47 -12.63 -7.83
N LEU A 67 -11.54 -12.05 -6.63
CA LEU A 67 -11.27 -12.78 -5.41
C LEU A 67 -12.45 -13.72 -5.11
N THR A 68 -12.22 -15.03 -5.03
CA THR A 68 -13.26 -16.01 -4.69
C THR A 68 -13.58 -15.95 -3.19
N GLU A 69 -14.75 -16.45 -2.79
CA GLU A 69 -15.09 -16.52 -1.36
C GLU A 69 -14.16 -17.45 -0.58
N GLN A 70 -13.74 -18.55 -1.20
CA GLN A 70 -12.76 -19.48 -0.65
C GLN A 70 -11.40 -18.80 -0.43
N ALA A 71 -10.90 -18.06 -1.41
CA ALA A 71 -9.67 -17.26 -1.32
C ALA A 71 -9.70 -16.29 -0.12
N ILE A 72 -10.83 -15.59 0.07
CA ILE A 72 -11.05 -14.70 1.22
C ILE A 72 -10.98 -15.49 2.52
N ALA A 73 -11.69 -16.62 2.60
CA ALA A 73 -11.75 -17.44 3.80
C ALA A 73 -10.38 -18.02 4.18
N GLU A 74 -9.63 -18.54 3.21
CA GLU A 74 -8.29 -19.09 3.41
C GLU A 74 -7.31 -18.01 3.86
N THR A 75 -7.30 -16.85 3.20
CA THR A 75 -6.45 -15.73 3.59
C THR A 75 -6.79 -15.22 4.99
N THR A 76 -8.09 -15.15 5.31
CA THR A 76 -8.55 -14.72 6.63
C THR A 76 -8.11 -15.69 7.73
N ASN A 77 -8.27 -17.00 7.48
CA ASN A 77 -7.80 -18.04 8.40
C ASN A 77 -6.28 -18.01 8.57
N HIS A 78 -5.55 -17.72 7.50
CA HIS A 78 -4.10 -17.54 7.55
C HIS A 78 -3.72 -16.37 8.46
N ILE A 79 -4.33 -15.20 8.26
CA ILE A 79 -4.11 -14.01 9.11
C ILE A 79 -4.39 -14.32 10.59
N LEU A 80 -5.50 -15.01 10.89
CA LEU A 80 -5.83 -15.43 12.26
C LEU A 80 -4.77 -16.35 12.85
N ARG A 81 -4.30 -17.35 12.10
CA ARG A 81 -3.24 -18.28 12.57
C ARG A 81 -1.91 -17.57 12.80
N ILE A 82 -1.57 -16.58 11.97
CA ILE A 82 -0.34 -15.80 12.12
C ILE A 82 -0.39 -14.97 13.40
N TRP A 83 -1.50 -14.27 13.65
CA TRP A 83 -1.59 -13.28 14.72
C TRP A 83 -2.06 -13.84 16.06
N GLU A 84 -2.85 -14.91 16.04
CA GLU A 84 -3.47 -15.55 17.20
C GLU A 84 -3.20 -17.08 17.23
N PRO A 85 -1.93 -17.55 17.17
CA PRO A 85 -1.61 -18.97 16.97
C PRO A 85 -2.03 -19.90 18.12
N ASN A 86 -2.11 -19.38 19.34
CA ASN A 86 -2.39 -20.17 20.55
C ASN A 86 -3.86 -20.09 21.00
N THR A 87 -4.68 -19.35 20.27
CA THR A 87 -6.08 -19.15 20.61
C THR A 87 -6.90 -20.12 19.77
N GLU A 88 -7.70 -20.99 20.40
CA GLU A 88 -8.72 -21.73 19.68
C GLU A 88 -9.62 -20.72 18.97
N VAL A 89 -9.56 -20.72 17.64
CA VAL A 89 -10.29 -19.76 16.83
C VAL A 89 -11.75 -20.19 16.83
N ASP A 90 -12.57 -19.45 17.57
CA ASP A 90 -14.02 -19.57 17.52
C ASP A 90 -14.50 -19.44 16.05
N PRO A 91 -15.19 -20.45 15.49
CA PRO A 91 -15.71 -20.40 14.13
C PRO A 91 -16.55 -19.16 13.84
N ALA A 92 -17.32 -18.66 14.82
CA ALA A 92 -18.13 -17.46 14.64
C ALA A 92 -17.26 -16.21 14.46
N ARG A 93 -16.12 -16.14 15.17
CA ARG A 93 -15.14 -15.05 15.03
C ARG A 93 -14.44 -15.11 13.68
N ALA A 94 -14.06 -16.30 13.22
CA ALA A 94 -13.47 -16.49 11.89
C ALA A 94 -14.43 -16.01 10.79
N ASP A 95 -15.70 -16.46 10.84
CA ASP A 95 -16.74 -16.04 9.89
C ASP A 95 -16.99 -14.52 9.92
N ALA A 96 -17.00 -13.91 11.11
CA ALA A 96 -17.13 -12.46 11.24
C ALA A 96 -15.96 -11.72 10.56
N LEU A 97 -14.72 -12.21 10.69
CA LEU A 97 -13.58 -11.63 10.01
C LEU A 97 -13.63 -11.87 8.49
N VAL A 98 -14.08 -13.03 8.02
CA VAL A 98 -14.26 -13.32 6.58
C VAL A 98 -15.24 -12.33 5.96
N LYS A 99 -16.39 -12.12 6.61
CA LYS A 99 -17.39 -11.12 6.19
C LYS A 99 -16.81 -9.70 6.18
N PHE A 100 -15.99 -9.36 7.18
CA PHE A 100 -15.31 -8.06 7.25
C PHE A 100 -14.31 -7.86 6.10
N VAL A 101 -13.45 -8.84 5.82
CA VAL A 101 -12.49 -8.80 4.71
C VAL A 101 -13.23 -8.68 3.39
N LYS A 102 -14.25 -9.54 3.16
CA LYS A 102 -15.09 -9.51 1.96
C LYS A 102 -15.71 -8.15 1.75
N PHE A 103 -16.28 -7.55 2.80
CA PHE A 103 -16.88 -6.22 2.72
C PHE A 103 -15.90 -5.17 2.18
N PHE A 104 -14.68 -5.08 2.73
CA PHE A 104 -13.70 -4.08 2.29
C PHE A 104 -13.18 -4.34 0.88
N VAL A 105 -12.84 -5.59 0.55
CA VAL A 105 -12.38 -5.97 -0.79
C VAL A 105 -13.44 -5.61 -1.82
N THR A 106 -14.70 -5.99 -1.61
CA THR A 106 -15.80 -5.71 -2.56
C THR A 106 -16.12 -4.22 -2.64
N LYS A 107 -16.17 -3.50 -1.51
CA LYS A 107 -16.53 -2.07 -1.51
C LYS A 107 -15.47 -1.16 -2.10
N THR A 108 -14.21 -1.58 -2.07
CA THR A 108 -13.10 -0.80 -2.62
C THR A 108 -12.72 -1.21 -4.04
N GLN A 109 -13.31 -2.25 -4.61
CA GLN A 109 -12.93 -2.76 -5.93
C GLN A 109 -13.22 -1.75 -7.06
N PHE A 110 -12.27 -1.63 -7.98
CA PHE A 110 -12.46 -0.90 -9.23
C PHE A 110 -13.39 -1.68 -10.18
N PRO A 111 -14.40 -1.03 -10.80
CA PRO A 111 -15.28 -1.68 -11.77
C PRO A 111 -14.51 -1.94 -13.09
N LEU A 112 -13.93 -3.13 -13.22
CA LEU A 112 -13.08 -3.53 -14.36
C LEU A 112 -13.81 -4.16 -15.55
N GLU A 113 -15.11 -4.45 -15.42
CA GLU A 113 -15.88 -5.29 -16.36
C GLU A 113 -15.84 -4.76 -17.80
N GLU A 114 -15.83 -3.44 -17.98
CA GLU A 114 -15.92 -2.79 -19.29
C GLU A 114 -14.60 -2.14 -19.75
N MET A 115 -13.54 -2.22 -18.93
CA MET A 115 -12.34 -1.39 -19.10
C MET A 115 -11.06 -2.20 -19.24
N ALA A 116 -10.17 -1.80 -20.15
CA ALA A 116 -8.80 -2.33 -20.23
C ALA A 116 -8.05 -2.09 -18.91
N LEU A 117 -7.16 -3.03 -18.53
CA LEU A 117 -6.46 -2.97 -17.25
C LEU A 117 -5.59 -1.70 -17.14
N GLU A 118 -4.88 -1.38 -18.20
CA GLU A 118 -4.02 -0.21 -18.33
C GLU A 118 -4.81 1.09 -18.11
N GLN A 119 -5.98 1.20 -18.74
CA GLN A 119 -6.86 2.35 -18.58
C GLN A 119 -7.37 2.48 -17.14
N ALA A 120 -7.71 1.36 -16.49
CA ALA A 120 -8.15 1.35 -15.10
C ALA A 120 -7.02 1.75 -14.14
N ILE A 121 -5.79 1.32 -14.39
CA ILE A 121 -4.61 1.75 -13.62
C ILE A 121 -4.40 3.26 -13.76
N ILE A 122 -4.46 3.79 -14.98
CA ILE A 122 -4.32 5.23 -15.24
C ILE A 122 -5.41 6.00 -14.49
N ILE A 123 -6.68 5.63 -14.64
CA ILE A 123 -7.79 6.32 -13.97
C ILE A 123 -7.66 6.24 -12.45
N SER A 124 -7.31 5.07 -11.90
CA SER A 124 -7.10 4.92 -10.45
C SER A 124 -5.98 5.83 -9.95
N CYS A 125 -4.83 5.85 -10.61
CA CYS A 125 -3.69 6.68 -10.21
C CYS A 125 -3.93 8.19 -10.38
N LEU A 126 -4.80 8.61 -11.31
CA LEU A 126 -5.23 10.00 -11.44
C LEU A 126 -6.22 10.45 -10.37
N ASN A 127 -6.84 9.51 -9.64
CA ASN A 127 -7.71 9.85 -8.52
C ASN A 127 -6.92 10.36 -7.31
N ARG A 128 -7.55 11.25 -6.55
CA ARG A 128 -7.04 11.76 -5.25
C ARG A 128 -7.06 10.71 -4.14
N SER A 129 -7.32 9.45 -4.44
CA SER A 129 -7.36 8.38 -3.46
C SER A 129 -6.94 7.06 -4.10
N ALA A 130 -6.37 6.17 -3.29
CA ALA A 130 -6.12 4.78 -3.63
C ALA A 130 -7.39 3.90 -3.69
N VAL A 131 -8.58 4.50 -3.47
CA VAL A 131 -9.87 3.87 -3.69
C VAL A 131 -10.55 4.57 -4.88
N PRO A 132 -11.06 3.83 -5.88
CA PRO A 132 -11.10 2.36 -5.95
C PRO A 132 -9.74 1.67 -6.25
N VAL A 133 -9.59 0.48 -5.68
CA VAL A 133 -8.44 -0.43 -5.78
C VAL A 133 -8.55 -1.27 -7.05
N VAL A 134 -7.55 -1.13 -7.94
CA VAL A 134 -7.52 -1.80 -9.25
C VAL A 134 -7.43 -3.33 -9.14
N CYS A 135 -6.65 -3.84 -8.19
CA CYS A 135 -6.45 -5.28 -8.04
C CYS A 135 -6.53 -5.71 -6.56
N PRO A 136 -7.76 -5.95 -6.05
CA PRO A 136 -7.95 -6.30 -4.64
C PRO A 136 -7.20 -7.57 -4.21
N VAL A 137 -6.96 -8.51 -5.13
CA VAL A 137 -6.18 -9.74 -4.87
C VAL A 137 -4.74 -9.40 -4.50
N ILE A 138 -4.05 -8.58 -5.30
CA ILE A 138 -2.67 -8.19 -5.02
C ILE A 138 -2.60 -7.30 -3.78
N THR A 139 -3.58 -6.42 -3.57
CA THR A 139 -3.69 -5.61 -2.35
C THR A 139 -3.84 -6.48 -1.10
N LEU A 140 -4.66 -7.53 -1.15
CA LEU A 140 -4.86 -8.47 -0.05
C LEU A 140 -3.59 -9.32 0.21
N ALA A 141 -2.91 -9.78 -0.84
CA ALA A 141 -1.64 -10.49 -0.70
C ALA A 141 -0.58 -9.60 -0.03
N LEU A 142 -0.46 -8.35 -0.46
CA LEU A 142 0.49 -7.39 0.12
C LEU A 142 0.14 -7.03 1.57
N ALA A 143 -1.16 -6.88 1.89
CA ALA A 143 -1.60 -6.69 3.27
C ALA A 143 -1.18 -7.88 4.17
N THR A 144 -1.26 -9.10 3.64
CA THR A 144 -0.83 -10.31 4.35
C THR A 144 0.70 -10.31 4.56
N VAL A 145 1.49 -9.89 3.57
CA VAL A 145 2.95 -9.70 3.71
C VAL A 145 3.27 -8.76 4.88
N TYR A 146 2.54 -7.65 5.01
CA TYR A 146 2.77 -6.69 6.10
C TYR A 146 2.48 -7.29 7.47
N ILE A 147 1.40 -8.07 7.60
CA ILE A 147 1.06 -8.78 8.83
C ILE A 147 2.14 -9.83 9.17
N ASP A 148 2.61 -10.59 8.19
CA ASP A 148 3.68 -11.56 8.36
C ASP A 148 4.99 -10.92 8.84
N ARG A 149 5.38 -9.80 8.23
CA ARG A 149 6.56 -9.04 8.64
C ARG A 149 6.44 -8.56 10.08
N LEU A 150 5.28 -8.04 10.44
CA LEU A 150 5.00 -7.59 11.80
C LEU A 150 5.09 -8.76 12.79
N ARG A 151 4.51 -9.92 12.44
CA ARG A 151 4.59 -11.12 13.28
C ARG A 151 6.02 -11.62 13.47
N LYS A 152 6.82 -11.65 12.39
CA LYS A 152 8.23 -12.04 12.44
C LYS A 152 9.05 -11.12 13.36
N LYS A 153 8.78 -9.81 13.30
CA LYS A 153 9.46 -8.81 14.13
C LYS A 153 9.04 -8.89 15.60
N TYR A 154 7.77 -9.21 15.88
CA TYR A 154 7.21 -9.27 17.23
C TYR A 154 6.55 -10.64 17.53
N PRO A 155 7.34 -11.72 17.66
CA PRO A 155 6.82 -13.08 17.80
C PRO A 155 6.11 -13.35 19.15
N THR A 156 6.40 -12.55 20.17
CA THR A 156 5.82 -12.68 21.51
C THR A 156 4.51 -11.91 21.68
N THR A 157 4.22 -10.96 20.78
CA THR A 157 3.00 -10.15 20.85
C THR A 157 1.81 -11.04 20.53
N GLN A 158 0.87 -11.15 21.46
CA GLN A 158 -0.40 -11.84 21.23
C GLN A 158 -1.49 -10.79 21.04
N GLY A 159 -2.28 -10.92 19.98
CA GLY A 159 -3.42 -10.06 19.74
C GLY A 159 -4.51 -10.30 20.80
N ALA A 160 -5.05 -9.22 21.37
CA ALA A 160 -6.33 -9.30 22.08
C ALA A 160 -7.47 -9.55 21.08
N SER A 161 -8.62 -10.03 21.56
CA SER A 161 -9.81 -10.22 20.73
C SER A 161 -10.16 -8.94 19.97
N GLY A 162 -10.35 -9.04 18.65
CA GLY A 162 -10.69 -7.92 17.77
C GLY A 162 -9.49 -7.12 17.23
N CYS A 163 -8.26 -7.34 17.74
CA CYS A 163 -7.07 -6.72 17.19
C CYS A 163 -6.86 -7.09 15.72
N THR A 164 -7.19 -8.32 15.33
CA THR A 164 -6.99 -8.83 13.97
C THR A 164 -7.80 -8.07 12.91
N GLN A 165 -9.00 -7.58 13.23
CA GLN A 165 -9.78 -6.74 12.31
C GLN A 165 -9.10 -5.40 12.02
N ARG A 166 -8.62 -4.73 13.07
CA ARG A 166 -7.89 -3.45 12.94
C ARG A 166 -6.56 -3.66 12.21
N LEU A 167 -5.86 -4.75 12.54
CA LEU A 167 -4.60 -5.13 11.92
C LEU A 167 -4.78 -5.34 10.41
N PHE A 168 -5.77 -6.16 10.02
CA PHE A 168 -6.10 -6.39 8.62
C PHE A 168 -6.43 -5.07 7.91
N LEU A 169 -7.33 -4.27 8.50
CA LEU A 169 -7.76 -3.01 7.92
C LEU A 169 -6.57 -2.06 7.68
N MET A 170 -5.69 -1.87 8.66
CA MET A 170 -4.51 -1.01 8.49
C MET A 170 -3.61 -1.54 7.40
N SER A 171 -3.30 -2.84 7.43
CA SER A 171 -2.45 -3.48 6.42
C SER A 171 -3.02 -3.31 5.01
N TYR A 172 -4.33 -3.45 4.84
CA TYR A 172 -5.02 -3.31 3.56
C TYR A 172 -5.02 -1.86 3.05
N ILE A 173 -5.30 -0.88 3.92
CA ILE A 173 -5.24 0.55 3.58
C ILE A 173 -3.82 0.93 3.13
N MET A 174 -2.81 0.50 3.87
CA MET A 174 -1.41 0.78 3.56
C MET A 174 -0.99 0.12 2.24
N ALA A 175 -1.42 -1.12 1.99
CA ALA A 175 -1.16 -1.81 0.74
C ALA A 175 -1.80 -1.08 -0.45
N ALA A 176 -3.06 -0.64 -0.33
CA ALA A 176 -3.75 0.11 -1.37
C ALA A 176 -3.01 1.41 -1.70
N LYS A 177 -2.63 2.19 -0.68
CA LYS A 177 -1.88 3.44 -0.81
C LYS A 177 -0.51 3.23 -1.47
N PHE A 178 0.22 2.21 -1.03
CA PHE A 178 1.53 1.89 -1.57
C PHE A 178 1.47 1.48 -3.05
N ILE A 179 0.49 0.65 -3.42
CA ILE A 179 0.26 0.25 -4.82
C ILE A 179 -0.08 1.48 -5.67
N HIS A 180 -1.01 2.32 -5.21
CA HIS A 180 -1.41 3.55 -5.91
C HIS A 180 -0.23 4.49 -6.14
N ALA A 181 0.58 4.75 -5.11
CA ALA A 181 1.76 5.60 -5.21
C ALA A 181 2.82 5.02 -6.16
N SER A 182 3.09 3.72 -6.07
CA SER A 182 4.11 3.05 -6.91
C SER A 182 3.72 2.99 -8.38
N LEU A 183 2.45 2.66 -8.69
CA LEU A 183 1.93 2.70 -10.06
C LEU A 183 1.85 4.14 -10.60
N GLY A 184 1.55 5.11 -9.72
CA GLY A 184 1.56 6.54 -10.07
C GLY A 184 2.93 7.01 -10.58
N THR A 185 4.02 6.52 -9.99
CA THR A 185 5.38 6.78 -10.47
C THR A 185 5.60 6.25 -11.90
N LEU A 186 5.10 5.06 -12.23
CA LEU A 186 5.21 4.52 -13.59
C LEU A 186 4.51 5.37 -14.63
N ILE A 187 3.30 5.85 -14.31
CA ILE A 187 2.52 6.71 -15.21
C ILE A 187 3.23 8.05 -15.39
N ALA A 188 3.72 8.64 -14.29
CA ALA A 188 4.50 9.88 -14.33
C ALA A 188 5.76 9.74 -15.21
N SER A 189 6.49 8.62 -15.10
CA SER A 189 7.66 8.36 -15.93
C SER A 189 7.31 8.11 -17.41
N SER A 190 6.26 7.33 -17.69
CA SER A 190 5.87 6.96 -19.06
C SER A 190 5.34 8.16 -19.84
N THR A 191 4.54 9.01 -19.19
CA THR A 191 4.00 10.24 -19.81
C THR A 191 5.07 11.29 -20.11
N LEU A 192 6.19 11.28 -19.38
CA LEU A 192 7.33 12.16 -19.67
C LEU A 192 8.17 11.66 -20.86
N LEU A 193 8.18 10.35 -21.12
CA LEU A 193 8.99 9.75 -22.19
C LEU A 193 8.29 9.79 -23.56
N HIS A 194 6.96 9.82 -23.62
CA HIS A 194 6.21 9.78 -24.89
C HIS A 194 5.99 11.14 -25.59
N ASN A 195 6.82 12.15 -25.29
CA ASN A 195 6.79 13.45 -25.97
C ASN A 195 7.26 13.44 -27.44
N GLY A 196 7.40 12.26 -28.07
CA GLY A 196 7.76 12.11 -29.48
C GLY A 196 6.60 11.79 -30.44
N HIS A 197 5.53 11.10 -30.01
CA HIS A 197 4.48 10.66 -30.94
C HIS A 197 3.03 10.77 -30.39
N PRO A 198 2.12 11.48 -31.09
CA PRO A 198 0.77 11.76 -30.62
C PRO A 198 -0.21 10.65 -31.05
N ILE A 199 -0.22 9.49 -30.39
CA ILE A 199 -1.16 8.41 -30.78
C ILE A 199 -2.53 8.50 -30.09
N VAL A 200 -2.70 9.33 -29.05
CA VAL A 200 -4.03 9.53 -28.41
C VAL A 200 -4.27 11.00 -28.11
N ARG A 201 -4.37 11.82 -29.16
CA ARG A 201 -4.68 13.26 -29.03
C ARG A 201 -6.13 13.65 -29.36
N ASP A 202 -6.99 12.68 -29.64
CA ASP A 202 -8.37 13.00 -29.99
C ASP A 202 -9.30 12.99 -28.76
N ARG A 203 -9.73 14.20 -28.38
CA ARG A 203 -10.94 14.55 -27.59
C ARG A 203 -10.95 14.50 -26.07
N VAL A 204 -9.82 14.66 -25.39
CA VAL A 204 -9.87 15.29 -24.06
C VAL A 204 -9.05 16.56 -24.10
N LYS A 205 -9.71 17.72 -24.26
CA LYS A 205 -9.15 19.04 -23.98
C LYS A 205 -8.77 19.12 -22.50
N MET A 206 -7.68 18.47 -22.10
CA MET A 206 -7.04 18.70 -20.80
C MET A 206 -6.23 19.98 -20.95
N ALA A 207 -6.82 21.09 -20.51
CA ALA A 207 -6.16 22.38 -20.42
C ALA A 207 -4.98 22.30 -19.44
N ALA A 208 -3.83 22.80 -19.87
CA ALA A 208 -2.60 23.07 -19.12
C ALA A 208 -1.86 21.85 -18.53
N ALA A 209 -0.52 21.90 -18.64
CA ALA A 209 0.44 20.90 -18.22
C ALA A 209 0.18 20.35 -16.79
N PRO A 210 0.49 19.06 -16.51
CA PRO A 210 0.04 18.40 -15.31
C PRO A 210 0.90 18.78 -14.11
N SER A 211 0.59 19.93 -13.50
CA SER A 211 0.74 20.18 -12.06
C SER A 211 -0.18 19.26 -11.22
N CYS A 212 -0.66 18.15 -11.80
CA CYS A 212 -1.85 17.42 -11.39
C CYS A 212 -1.55 16.10 -10.65
N LEU A 213 -0.28 15.76 -10.49
CA LEU A 213 0.09 14.70 -9.55
C LEU A 213 -0.04 15.29 -8.15
N PHE A 214 -1.19 15.03 -7.52
CA PHE A 214 -1.46 15.39 -6.13
C PHE A 214 -0.25 15.03 -5.27
N THR A 215 0.06 15.88 -4.29
CA THR A 215 1.11 15.54 -3.35
C THR A 215 0.74 14.20 -2.71
N PRO A 216 1.68 13.24 -2.58
CA PRO A 216 1.38 11.92 -2.00
C PRO A 216 0.56 12.05 -0.71
N MET A 217 0.89 13.05 0.10
CA MET A 217 0.18 13.43 1.31
C MET A 217 -1.34 13.67 1.16
N GLN A 218 -1.78 14.36 0.10
CA GLN A 218 -3.21 14.59 -0.14
C GLN A 218 -3.92 13.27 -0.48
N THR A 219 -3.32 12.46 -1.35
CA THR A 219 -3.84 11.14 -1.71
C THR A 219 -3.97 10.22 -0.49
N LEU A 220 -2.97 10.26 0.39
CA LEU A 220 -2.96 9.50 1.64
C LEU A 220 -4.09 9.93 2.57
N ALA A 221 -4.26 11.23 2.80
CA ALA A 221 -5.28 11.76 3.71
C ALA A 221 -6.71 11.51 3.21
N SER A 222 -6.96 11.69 1.91
CA SER A 222 -8.25 11.41 1.28
C SER A 222 -8.61 9.93 1.35
N THR A 223 -7.63 9.04 1.15
CA THR A 223 -7.84 7.59 1.28
C THR A 223 -8.23 7.20 2.71
N THR A 224 -7.53 7.68 3.72
CA THR A 224 -7.88 7.41 5.14
C THR A 224 -9.31 7.88 5.45
N SER A 225 -9.71 9.04 4.94
CA SER A 225 -11.07 9.57 5.14
C SER A 225 -12.15 8.67 4.51
N LEU A 226 -11.90 8.13 3.32
CA LEU A 226 -12.83 7.21 2.65
C LEU A 226 -12.93 5.86 3.36
N PHE A 227 -11.85 5.34 3.93
CA PHE A 227 -11.93 4.12 4.73
C PHE A 227 -12.65 4.35 6.06
N ALA A 228 -12.46 5.50 6.70
CA ALA A 228 -13.17 5.85 7.92
C ALA A 228 -14.69 5.92 7.70
N SER A 229 -15.16 6.42 6.55
CA SER A 229 -16.60 6.47 6.25
C SER A 229 -17.24 5.09 6.04
N MET A 230 -16.44 4.05 5.76
CA MET A 230 -16.90 2.66 5.65
C MET A 230 -17.02 1.96 7.02
N LEU A 231 -16.52 2.56 8.09
CA LEU A 231 -16.50 1.96 9.43
C LEU A 231 -17.50 2.64 10.36
N PRO A 232 -18.34 1.88 11.06
CA PRO A 232 -19.14 2.46 12.13
C PRO A 232 -18.21 2.94 13.25
N ARG A 233 -18.37 4.19 13.67
CA ARG A 233 -17.73 4.76 14.88
C ARG A 233 -16.21 4.89 14.82
N THR A 234 -15.58 4.88 13.65
CA THR A 234 -14.14 5.17 13.52
C THR A 234 -13.96 6.53 12.84
N THR A 235 -13.27 7.44 13.50
CA THR A 235 -12.96 8.76 12.94
C THR A 235 -11.73 8.69 12.02
N PRO A 236 -11.60 9.59 11.03
CA PRO A 236 -10.38 9.68 10.21
C PRO A 236 -9.11 9.89 11.05
N GLN A 237 -9.20 10.60 12.18
CA GLN A 237 -8.08 10.87 13.08
C GLN A 237 -7.60 9.60 13.79
N GLU A 238 -8.52 8.77 14.28
CA GLU A 238 -8.18 7.47 14.89
C GLU A 238 -7.52 6.55 13.85
N LEU A 239 -8.08 6.51 12.64
CA LEU A 239 -7.54 5.71 11.54
C LEU A 239 -6.13 6.16 11.15
N HIS A 240 -5.92 7.47 11.07
CA HIS A 240 -4.60 8.05 10.80
C HIS A 240 -3.58 7.74 11.90
N LYS A 241 -4.00 7.78 13.18
CA LYS A 241 -3.13 7.40 14.29
C LYS A 241 -2.72 5.93 14.21
N MET A 242 -3.67 5.04 13.94
CA MET A 242 -3.38 3.61 13.77
C MET A 242 -2.46 3.35 12.58
N GLU A 243 -2.61 4.09 11.49
CA GLU A 243 -1.72 4.02 10.33
C GLU A 243 -0.28 4.41 10.69
N LEU A 244 -0.09 5.51 11.43
CA LEU A 244 1.24 5.94 11.88
C LEU A 244 1.89 4.93 12.82
N GLU A 245 1.12 4.38 13.77
CA GLU A 245 1.60 3.32 14.68
C GLU A 245 2.02 2.07 13.89
N PHE A 246 1.21 1.66 12.92
CA PHE A 246 1.50 0.49 12.09
C PHE A 246 2.75 0.70 11.22
N LEU A 247 2.88 1.87 10.59
CA LEU A 247 4.08 2.25 9.84
C LEU A 247 5.33 2.22 10.70
N HIS A 248 5.24 2.76 11.91
CA HIS A 248 6.35 2.73 12.86
C HIS A 248 6.77 1.28 13.16
N PHE A 249 5.81 0.37 13.39
CA PHE A 249 6.15 -1.03 13.62
C PHE A 249 6.79 -1.73 12.41
N LEU A 250 6.51 -1.27 11.19
CA LEU A 250 7.16 -1.74 9.95
C LEU A 250 8.46 -1.01 9.61
N ASP A 251 8.98 -0.14 10.49
CA ASP A 251 10.15 0.71 10.22
C ASP A 251 9.97 1.61 8.98
N SER A 252 8.72 1.98 8.67
CA SER A 252 8.36 2.74 7.48
C SER A 252 8.74 2.07 6.14
N ASP A 253 9.08 0.78 6.15
CA ASP A 253 9.42 0.03 4.95
C ASP A 253 8.22 -0.78 4.45
N LEU A 254 7.62 -0.28 3.37
CA LEU A 254 6.51 -0.94 2.66
C LEU A 254 6.96 -1.73 1.43
N THR A 255 8.25 -1.71 1.12
CA THR A 255 8.77 -2.31 -0.12
C THR A 255 8.68 -3.84 -0.09
N VAL A 256 8.49 -4.41 -1.27
CA VAL A 256 8.54 -5.85 -1.50
C VAL A 256 9.94 -6.20 -1.98
N HIS A 257 10.73 -6.80 -1.10
CA HIS A 257 12.13 -7.17 -1.39
C HIS A 257 12.27 -8.38 -2.30
N ASN A 258 11.25 -9.26 -2.34
CA ASN A 258 11.29 -10.50 -3.10
C ASN A 258 9.99 -10.71 -3.85
N ALA A 259 10.06 -10.66 -5.19
CA ALA A 259 8.94 -10.98 -6.08
C ALA A 259 8.34 -12.35 -5.78
N SER A 260 9.18 -13.33 -5.41
CA SER A 260 8.75 -14.69 -5.09
C SER A 260 7.86 -14.73 -3.85
N ASP A 261 8.08 -13.84 -2.87
CA ASP A 261 7.27 -13.80 -1.65
C ASP A 261 5.87 -13.26 -1.96
N LEU A 262 5.79 -12.17 -2.74
CA LEU A 262 4.51 -11.62 -3.19
C LEU A 262 3.75 -12.61 -4.07
N MET A 263 4.44 -13.24 -5.02
CA MET A 263 3.82 -14.21 -5.93
C MET A 263 3.41 -15.50 -5.21
N GLY A 264 4.23 -16.01 -4.29
CA GLY A 264 3.89 -17.20 -3.49
C GLY A 264 2.73 -16.96 -2.54
N LEU A 265 2.59 -15.75 -1.99
CA LEU A 265 1.40 -15.37 -1.22
C LEU A 265 0.18 -15.15 -2.11
N TRP A 266 0.35 -14.55 -3.29
CA TRP A 266 -0.73 -14.43 -4.27
C TRP A 266 -1.25 -15.81 -4.71
N GLU A 267 -0.37 -16.78 -5.00
CA GLU A 267 -0.75 -18.15 -5.36
C GLU A 267 -1.57 -18.81 -4.25
N LYS A 268 -1.15 -18.64 -2.98
CA LYS A 268 -1.91 -19.09 -1.81
C LYS A 268 -3.25 -18.38 -1.68
N CYS A 269 -3.29 -17.06 -1.88
CA CYS A 269 -4.52 -16.28 -1.79
C CYS A 269 -5.52 -16.63 -2.88
N VAL A 270 -5.09 -16.98 -4.10
CA VAL A 270 -6.02 -17.29 -5.21
C VAL A 270 -6.53 -18.74 -5.17
N GLY A 271 -6.02 -19.57 -4.25
CA GLY A 271 -6.46 -20.97 -4.12
C GLY A 271 -6.17 -21.78 -5.39
N ILE A 272 -5.09 -21.44 -6.10
CA ILE A 272 -4.68 -22.13 -7.32
C ILE A 272 -4.12 -23.51 -6.90
N GLU A 273 -4.99 -24.49 -6.66
CA GLU A 273 -4.57 -25.90 -6.46
C GLU A 273 -3.92 -26.49 -7.72
N GLN A 274 -4.00 -25.82 -8.87
CA GLN A 274 -3.33 -26.23 -10.09
C GLN A 274 -2.98 -24.99 -10.90
N VAL A 275 -1.70 -24.79 -11.26
CA VAL A 275 -1.26 -24.36 -12.61
C VAL A 275 0.21 -23.93 -12.61
N VAL A 276 0.97 -24.67 -13.44
CA VAL A 276 2.18 -24.31 -14.22
C VAL A 276 3.43 -23.87 -13.42
N PRO A 277 4.57 -24.58 -13.57
CA PRO A 277 5.80 -24.25 -12.86
C PRO A 277 6.26 -22.82 -13.16
N PHE A 278 6.52 -22.09 -12.07
CA PHE A 278 7.10 -20.76 -12.06
C PHE A 278 8.49 -20.79 -12.71
N GLN A 279 8.63 -20.25 -13.92
CA GLN A 279 9.95 -19.80 -14.39
C GLN A 279 10.35 -18.59 -13.54
N ARG A 280 11.53 -18.66 -12.91
CA ARG A 280 12.09 -17.54 -12.13
C ARG A 280 12.35 -16.37 -13.08
N ILE A 281 11.42 -15.43 -13.14
CA ILE A 281 11.63 -14.17 -13.84
C ILE A 281 12.47 -13.29 -12.91
N SER A 282 13.68 -12.92 -13.35
CA SER A 282 14.50 -11.95 -12.65
C SER A 282 13.94 -10.54 -12.95
N ILE A 283 13.85 -9.66 -11.96
CA ILE A 283 13.50 -8.25 -12.20
C ILE A 283 14.45 -7.63 -13.24
N SER A 284 15.72 -8.07 -13.25
CA SER A 284 16.69 -7.66 -14.26
C SER A 284 16.32 -8.06 -15.68
N SER A 285 15.63 -9.19 -15.90
CA SER A 285 15.18 -9.59 -17.24
C SER A 285 14.00 -8.74 -17.70
N LEU A 286 13.07 -8.40 -16.79
CA LEU A 286 11.95 -7.49 -17.12
C LEU A 286 12.45 -6.10 -17.53
N LEU A 287 13.44 -5.57 -16.79
CA LEU A 287 14.06 -4.28 -17.14
C LEU A 287 14.90 -4.36 -18.41
N ALA A 288 15.53 -5.51 -18.69
CA ALA A 288 16.28 -5.72 -19.93
C ALA A 288 15.37 -5.79 -21.16
N ASP A 289 14.25 -6.52 -21.09
CA ASP A 289 13.28 -6.63 -22.18
C ASP A 289 12.67 -5.26 -22.54
N GLU A 290 12.46 -4.39 -21.55
CA GLU A 290 11.94 -3.04 -21.77
C GLU A 290 13.02 -2.10 -22.34
N ALA A 291 14.26 -2.22 -21.89
CA ALA A 291 15.39 -1.48 -22.45
C ALA A 291 15.71 -1.90 -23.90
N GLU A 292 15.52 -3.17 -24.26
CA GLU A 292 15.68 -3.63 -25.65
C GLU A 292 14.56 -3.14 -26.56
N ARG A 293 13.30 -3.11 -26.08
CA ARG A 293 12.19 -2.53 -26.85
C ARG A 293 12.42 -1.05 -27.19
N MET A 294 13.03 -0.29 -26.28
CA MET A 294 13.36 1.12 -26.54
C MET A 294 14.45 1.31 -27.60
N LYS A 295 15.32 0.31 -27.86
CA LYS A 295 16.39 0.44 -28.86
C LYS A 295 15.91 0.20 -30.30
N VAL A 296 14.77 -0.47 -30.48
CA VAL A 296 14.28 -0.85 -31.81
C VAL A 296 13.53 0.30 -32.50
N GLU A 297 13.09 1.32 -31.77
CA GLU A 297 12.30 2.43 -32.33
C GLU A 297 13.14 3.57 -32.92
N ASP A 298 14.47 3.61 -32.72
CA ASP A 298 15.33 4.70 -33.20
C ASP A 298 15.92 4.48 -34.61
N ASP A 299 15.84 3.27 -35.18
CA ASP A 299 16.54 2.90 -36.43
C ASP A 299 15.68 3.01 -37.72
N ASP A 300 14.42 3.46 -37.66
CA ASP A 300 13.52 3.51 -38.84
C ASP A 300 13.36 4.92 -39.45
N SER A 301 14.32 5.83 -39.22
CA SER A 301 14.31 7.20 -39.77
C SER A 301 15.09 7.35 -41.10
N GLY A 302 15.18 6.26 -41.88
CA GLY A 302 15.93 6.23 -43.14
C GLY A 302 15.04 6.13 -44.37
N ASN A 303 15.02 7.20 -45.16
CA ASN A 303 14.74 7.23 -46.61
C ASN A 303 13.33 7.67 -47.05
N GLU A 304 12.96 8.93 -46.79
CA GLU A 304 12.04 9.65 -47.67
C GLU A 304 12.82 10.12 -48.90
N GLY A 305 12.42 9.59 -50.06
CA GLY A 305 12.97 9.94 -51.36
C GLY A 305 12.57 11.34 -51.80
N ASP A 306 13.47 11.97 -52.53
CA ASP A 306 13.26 13.22 -53.26
C ASP A 306 12.10 13.05 -54.26
N ASP A 307 10.91 13.56 -53.94
CA ASP A 307 9.82 13.71 -54.91
C ASP A 307 10.04 14.98 -55.74
N GLU A 308 10.20 14.77 -57.05
CA GLU A 308 10.34 15.79 -58.10
C GLU A 308 9.17 16.78 -58.10
N ILE A 309 9.51 18.07 -58.14
CA ILE A 309 8.56 19.17 -58.34
C ILE A 309 8.19 19.22 -59.83
N GLU A 310 6.97 18.77 -60.17
CA GLU A 310 6.38 18.98 -61.50
C GLU A 310 5.90 20.44 -61.66
N GLU A 311 6.45 21.14 -62.64
CA GLU A 311 6.05 22.49 -63.04
C GLU A 311 4.64 22.52 -63.65
N VAL A 312 3.77 23.39 -63.12
CA VAL A 312 2.43 23.66 -63.66
C VAL A 312 2.52 24.71 -64.78
N PRO A 313 1.99 24.46 -66.00
CA PRO A 313 1.95 25.48 -67.03
C PRO A 313 0.78 26.45 -66.83
N SER A 314 1.08 27.75 -66.87
CA SER A 314 0.10 28.84 -66.87
C SER A 314 -0.67 28.91 -68.20
N TRP A 315 -2.00 28.95 -68.11
CA TRP A 315 -2.90 29.44 -69.16
C TRP A 315 -3.79 30.53 -68.58
#